data_AF-A0AAU4JU27-F1
#
_entry.id   AF-A0AAU4JU27-F1
#
_cell.length_a   1.000
_cell.length_b   1.000
_cell.length_c   1.000
_cell.angle_alpha   90.00
_cell.angle_beta   90.00
_cell.angle_gamma   90.00
#
_symmetry.space_group_name_H-M   'P 1'
#
loop_
_entity.id
_entity.type
_entity.pdbx_description
1 polymer ?
#
loop_
_entity_poly.entity_id
_entity_poly.type
_entity_poly.pdbx_seq_one_letter_code
_entity_poly.pdbx_strand_id
1 'polypeptide(L)'
;MPSEPDLNTTNEQRLLTAAVQGNMLDLAGSHSIDEASMQEWGDERTIAASMVRDILLGRHGVIDPRGVRIRGACIVGRLDLDNARTDVGLRLESCYLPEGITAESADLLGLQLHDCLLANTVAPALNLPHANLRSALNIHGCTIRAMPKFGGAVNMIAAKVGGNLNCNGSRIYNESGPGIGADNLRVSGSLFLRYGFEAYGDGTLGTVRLNRSRIDSFVDFSGANLHNKSGPAISADGMTADSLLIRNGFAAESGSAFATIRLLNARISTVEVRGATIKNGSGPAIVADGLDVEGDLLVGKDLTATGSGKIPTLNLDHASVGTSFFFNPERITNSSSPDKRISIDGLTYPRVPSGLDLQQWLSLLRHDTGGYAPQPYQQLAAVHRAAGHESEARIVLRAQRKHQIDSHTLTGRSNRLWARTTGLLLGYGYQPWRTLIGLLAVAIISSVLCLTSPALVHTKNSPNPGTPCRASERIGVAIDLTIPLIKTNIRSQCDLVGTVASDWLAIVGWLLQALSWGFATLFVVGFTSAVRKS
;
A
#
# COMPACT_ATOMS: atom_id res chain seq x y z
N MET A 1 -22.70 -40.30 50.98
CA MET A 1 -23.88 -39.42 50.97
C MET A 1 -23.51 -38.19 50.19
N PRO A 2 -24.09 -37.94 49.01
CA PRO A 2 -23.98 -36.62 48.39
C PRO A 2 -24.84 -35.67 49.22
N SER A 3 -24.24 -34.61 49.74
CA SER A 3 -24.93 -33.53 50.44
C SER A 3 -25.98 -32.91 49.51
N GLU A 4 -27.22 -32.81 50.00
CA GLU A 4 -28.29 -32.04 49.37
C GLU A 4 -27.80 -30.62 49.03
N PRO A 5 -28.14 -30.07 47.85
CA PRO A 5 -27.82 -28.69 47.53
C PRO A 5 -28.62 -27.78 48.47
N ASP A 6 -27.92 -26.93 49.22
CA ASP A 6 -28.49 -25.97 50.15
C ASP A 6 -29.43 -25.01 49.38
N LEU A 7 -30.74 -25.23 49.50
CA LEU A 7 -31.83 -24.61 48.73
C LEU A 7 -32.03 -23.10 48.99
N ASN A 8 -31.09 -22.42 49.67
CA ASN A 8 -31.21 -21.01 50.07
C ASN A 8 -29.98 -20.13 49.78
N THR A 9 -28.90 -20.64 49.18
CA THR A 9 -27.77 -19.79 48.79
C THR A 9 -28.00 -19.16 47.42
N THR A 10 -28.20 -17.84 47.38
CA THR A 10 -28.30 -17.10 46.11
C THR A 10 -26.99 -17.22 45.32
N ASN A 11 -27.05 -17.10 43.99
CA ASN A 11 -25.84 -17.08 43.15
C ASN A 11 -24.85 -15.98 43.56
N GLU A 12 -25.35 -14.89 44.13
CA GLU A 12 -24.56 -13.78 44.66
C GLU A 12 -23.74 -14.17 45.90
N GLN A 13 -24.33 -14.94 46.82
CA GLN A 13 -23.59 -15.48 47.98
C GLN A 13 -22.52 -16.49 47.55
N ARG A 14 -22.84 -17.32 46.55
CA ARG A 14 -21.88 -18.26 45.95
C ARG A 14 -20.74 -17.50 45.25
N LEU A 15 -21.05 -16.40 44.56
CA LEU A 15 -20.05 -15.53 43.93
C LEU A 15 -19.11 -14.92 44.96
N LEU A 16 -19.65 -14.36 46.04
CA LEU A 16 -18.83 -13.78 47.11
C LEU A 16 -17.91 -14.82 47.74
N THR A 17 -18.45 -16.00 48.05
CA THR A 17 -17.68 -17.12 48.61
C THR A 17 -16.54 -17.54 47.67
N ALA A 18 -16.83 -17.68 46.38
CA ALA A 18 -15.83 -18.02 45.37
C ALA A 18 -14.74 -16.95 45.25
N ALA A 19 -15.12 -15.66 45.24
CA ALA A 19 -14.19 -14.54 45.14
C ALA A 19 -13.25 -14.44 46.37
N VAL A 20 -13.76 -14.68 47.58
CA VAL A 20 -12.94 -14.71 48.81
C VAL A 20 -11.96 -15.88 48.79
N GLN A 21 -12.35 -17.02 48.21
CA GLN A 21 -11.52 -18.22 48.14
C GLN A 21 -10.58 -18.27 46.92
N GLY A 22 -10.66 -17.30 46.00
CA GLY A 22 -9.90 -17.31 44.74
C GLY A 22 -10.33 -18.40 43.75
N ASN A 23 -11.57 -18.86 43.90
CA ASN A 23 -12.21 -19.88 43.07
C ASN A 23 -13.06 -19.23 41.98
N MET A 24 -13.34 -19.99 40.92
CA MET A 24 -14.28 -19.57 39.87
C MET A 24 -15.69 -20.01 40.24
N LEU A 25 -16.66 -19.09 40.16
CA LEU A 25 -18.07 -19.46 40.20
C LEU A 25 -18.44 -20.04 38.83
N ASP A 26 -18.67 -21.35 38.79
CA ASP A 26 -19.09 -22.05 37.58
C ASP A 26 -20.59 -22.39 37.65
N LEU A 27 -21.39 -21.75 36.80
CA LEU A 27 -22.82 -22.02 36.63
C LEU A 27 -23.10 -22.84 35.35
N ALA A 28 -22.07 -23.16 34.57
CA ALA A 28 -22.19 -23.94 33.34
C ALA A 28 -22.12 -25.46 33.60
N GLY A 29 -21.31 -25.88 34.58
CA GLY A 29 -20.99 -27.28 34.81
C GLY A 29 -20.21 -27.88 33.62
N SER A 30 -20.50 -29.14 33.28
CA SER A 30 -19.83 -29.87 32.19
C SER A 30 -20.40 -29.61 30.79
N HIS A 31 -21.42 -28.75 30.65
CA HIS A 31 -22.08 -28.51 29.38
C HIS A 31 -21.28 -27.53 28.49
N SER A 32 -21.25 -27.81 27.19
CA SER A 32 -20.85 -26.80 26.20
C SER A 32 -21.91 -25.71 26.13
N ILE A 33 -21.49 -24.46 26.05
CA ILE A 33 -22.40 -23.32 25.95
C ILE A 33 -22.35 -22.79 24.52
N ASP A 34 -23.51 -22.68 23.88
CA ASP A 34 -23.69 -21.98 22.61
C ASP A 34 -24.42 -20.62 22.81
N GLU A 35 -24.24 -19.70 21.86
CA GLU A 35 -24.78 -18.32 21.91
C GLU A 35 -26.31 -18.28 22.03
N ALA A 36 -27.03 -19.21 21.39
CA ALA A 36 -28.49 -19.21 21.42
C ALA A 36 -28.99 -19.60 22.83
N SER A 37 -28.37 -20.61 23.43
CA SER A 37 -28.72 -21.03 24.80
C SER A 37 -28.53 -19.92 25.83
N MET A 38 -27.55 -19.02 25.64
CA MET A 38 -27.25 -17.93 26.57
C MET A 38 -28.43 -16.97 26.77
N GLN A 39 -29.21 -16.73 25.73
CA GLN A 39 -30.33 -15.79 25.74
C GLN A 39 -31.58 -16.36 26.43
N GLU A 40 -31.63 -17.68 26.64
CA GLU A 40 -32.74 -18.40 27.24
C GLU A 40 -32.52 -18.76 28.72
N TRP A 41 -31.37 -18.38 29.29
CA TRP A 41 -31.02 -18.67 30.68
C TRP A 41 -31.95 -17.99 31.69
N GLY A 42 -32.33 -18.74 32.72
CA GLY A 42 -33.20 -18.27 33.79
C GLY A 42 -32.46 -17.83 35.05
N ASP A 43 -33.21 -17.77 36.16
CA ASP A 43 -32.70 -17.32 37.47
C ASP A 43 -31.55 -18.18 38.00
N GLU A 44 -31.48 -19.45 37.59
CA GLU A 44 -30.43 -20.39 38.00
C GLU A 44 -29.02 -19.98 37.57
N ARG A 45 -28.91 -19.15 36.52
CA ARG A 45 -27.64 -18.62 35.99
C ARG A 45 -27.50 -17.11 36.20
N THR A 46 -28.47 -16.48 36.84
CA THR A 46 -28.54 -15.02 36.92
C THR A 46 -27.78 -14.47 38.13
N ILE A 47 -27.05 -13.38 37.90
CA ILE A 47 -26.32 -12.60 38.90
C ILE A 47 -26.57 -11.11 38.63
N ALA A 48 -26.89 -10.33 39.66
CA ALA A 48 -27.01 -8.88 39.51
C ALA A 48 -25.64 -8.23 39.25
N ALA A 49 -25.56 -7.36 38.25
CA ALA A 49 -24.33 -6.62 37.93
C ALA A 49 -23.83 -5.74 39.09
N SER A 50 -24.75 -5.22 39.91
CA SER A 50 -24.43 -4.46 41.13
C SER A 50 -23.61 -5.29 42.12
N MET A 51 -23.89 -6.59 42.27
CA MET A 51 -23.12 -7.47 43.14
C MET A 51 -21.68 -7.65 42.64
N VAL A 52 -21.50 -7.81 41.32
CA VAL A 52 -20.16 -7.90 40.73
C VAL A 52 -19.36 -6.61 40.99
N ARG A 53 -20.00 -5.44 40.79
CA ARG A 53 -19.40 -4.13 41.11
C ARG A 53 -19.01 -4.03 42.58
N ASP A 54 -19.91 -4.40 43.50
CA ASP A 54 -19.68 -4.25 44.93
C ASP A 54 -18.51 -5.11 45.44
N ILE A 55 -18.38 -6.34 44.93
CA ILE A 55 -17.24 -7.21 45.21
C ILE A 55 -15.95 -6.58 44.67
N LEU A 56 -15.94 -6.10 43.42
CA LEU A 56 -14.76 -5.48 42.80
C LEU A 56 -14.30 -4.21 43.52
N LEU A 57 -15.24 -3.47 44.12
CA LEU A 57 -14.97 -2.28 44.94
C LEU A 57 -14.59 -2.62 46.40
N GLY A 58 -14.51 -3.90 46.77
CA GLY A 58 -14.12 -4.34 48.11
C GLY A 58 -15.17 -4.08 49.19
N ARG A 59 -16.45 -3.86 48.82
CA ARG A 59 -17.53 -3.57 49.79
C ARG A 59 -17.89 -4.77 50.66
N HIS A 60 -17.44 -5.97 50.27
CA HIS A 60 -17.65 -7.22 50.99
C HIS A 60 -16.37 -7.76 51.67
N GLY A 61 -15.38 -6.89 51.90
CA GLY A 61 -14.13 -7.25 52.55
C GLY A 61 -13.03 -7.64 51.58
N VAL A 62 -11.98 -8.28 52.11
CA VAL A 62 -10.81 -8.69 51.34
C VAL A 62 -11.17 -9.90 50.47
N ILE A 63 -10.97 -9.75 49.17
CA ILE A 63 -11.09 -10.84 48.20
C ILE A 63 -9.72 -11.35 47.77
N ASP A 64 -9.67 -12.58 47.27
CA ASP A 64 -8.44 -13.19 46.82
C ASP A 64 -7.80 -12.40 45.64
N PRO A 65 -6.47 -12.28 45.56
CA PRO A 65 -5.80 -11.57 44.48
C PRO A 65 -6.08 -12.08 43.05
N ARG A 66 -6.58 -13.32 42.90
CA ARG A 66 -7.05 -13.85 41.60
C ARG A 66 -8.29 -13.11 41.08
N GLY A 67 -8.99 -12.36 41.94
CA GLY A 67 -10.11 -11.51 41.59
C GLY A 67 -11.43 -12.26 41.37
N VAL A 68 -12.35 -11.57 40.70
CA VAL A 68 -13.71 -12.09 40.47
C VAL A 68 -13.71 -12.91 39.18
N ARG A 69 -14.10 -14.18 39.29
CA ARG A 69 -14.07 -15.15 38.17
C ARG A 69 -15.42 -15.85 38.05
N ILE A 70 -16.07 -15.69 36.91
CA ILE A 70 -17.42 -16.21 36.67
C ILE A 70 -17.43 -16.94 35.33
N ARG A 71 -18.05 -18.13 35.32
CA ARG A 71 -18.30 -18.92 34.11
C ARG A 71 -19.78 -19.25 33.96
N GLY A 72 -20.34 -19.01 32.78
CA GLY A 72 -21.69 -19.47 32.42
C GLY A 72 -22.85 -18.70 33.09
N ALA A 73 -22.63 -17.44 33.46
CA ALA A 73 -23.64 -16.62 34.12
C ALA A 73 -24.30 -15.61 33.17
N CYS A 74 -25.58 -15.31 33.41
CA CYS A 74 -26.27 -14.14 32.91
C CYS A 74 -26.09 -13.00 33.93
N ILE A 75 -25.38 -11.94 33.54
CA ILE A 75 -25.16 -10.77 34.40
C ILE A 75 -26.19 -9.71 34.03
N VAL A 76 -27.23 -9.59 34.87
CA VAL A 76 -28.39 -8.73 34.60
C VAL A 76 -28.14 -7.33 35.15
N GLY A 77 -28.51 -6.33 34.35
CA GLY A 77 -28.20 -4.94 34.59
C GLY A 77 -26.85 -4.56 34.00
N ARG A 78 -26.66 -3.27 33.73
CA ARG A 78 -25.39 -2.77 33.19
C ARG A 78 -24.31 -2.91 34.26
N LEU A 79 -23.22 -3.62 33.94
CA LEU A 79 -22.05 -3.65 34.81
C LEU A 79 -21.35 -2.31 34.74
N ASP A 80 -21.77 -1.42 35.61
CA ASP A 80 -21.17 -0.13 35.83
C ASP A 80 -19.89 -0.31 36.65
N LEU A 81 -18.77 0.15 36.10
CA LEU A 81 -17.46 0.31 36.70
C LEU A 81 -16.92 1.73 36.44
N ASP A 82 -17.79 2.67 36.09
CA ASP A 82 -17.40 4.05 35.81
C ASP A 82 -16.73 4.66 37.05
N ASN A 83 -15.59 5.31 36.84
CA ASN A 83 -14.72 5.89 37.86
C ASN A 83 -14.27 4.90 38.94
N ALA A 84 -14.47 3.59 38.75
CA ALA A 84 -14.07 2.58 39.70
C ALA A 84 -12.55 2.42 39.69
N ARG A 85 -11.99 2.14 40.88
CA ARG A 85 -10.62 1.67 41.03
C ARG A 85 -10.65 0.29 41.64
N THR A 86 -10.13 -0.70 40.91
CA THR A 86 -10.11 -2.09 41.38
C THR A 86 -8.68 -2.55 41.56
N ASP A 87 -8.39 -3.23 42.67
CA ASP A 87 -7.07 -3.82 42.92
C ASP A 87 -6.95 -5.25 42.41
N VAL A 88 -8.07 -5.87 42.05
CA VAL A 88 -8.14 -7.20 41.43
C VAL A 88 -8.78 -7.15 40.04
N GLY A 89 -8.59 -8.22 39.28
CA GLY A 89 -9.14 -8.37 37.92
C GLY A 89 -10.56 -8.94 37.92
N LEU A 90 -11.24 -8.75 36.78
CA LEU A 90 -12.50 -9.40 36.45
C LEU A 90 -12.29 -10.36 35.28
N ARG A 91 -12.71 -11.62 35.45
CA ARG A 91 -12.70 -12.63 34.40
C ARG A 91 -14.10 -13.23 34.22
N LEU A 92 -14.63 -13.08 33.02
CA LEU A 92 -15.90 -13.65 32.59
C LEU A 92 -15.63 -14.66 31.47
N GLU A 93 -16.17 -15.86 31.63
CA GLU A 93 -16.05 -16.95 30.66
C GLU A 93 -17.44 -17.43 30.26
N SER A 94 -17.76 -17.41 28.97
CA SER A 94 -19.06 -17.86 28.46
C SER A 94 -20.24 -17.20 29.21
N CYS A 95 -20.10 -15.91 29.54
CA CYS A 95 -21.14 -15.13 30.23
C CYS A 95 -21.97 -14.32 29.23
N TYR A 96 -23.23 -14.10 29.58
CA TYR A 96 -24.14 -13.21 28.85
C TYR A 96 -24.31 -11.90 29.62
N LEU A 97 -24.16 -10.77 28.94
CA LEU A 97 -24.34 -9.42 29.48
C LEU A 97 -25.28 -8.64 28.55
N PRO A 98 -26.61 -8.67 28.79
CA PRO A 98 -27.58 -8.00 27.92
C PRO A 98 -27.36 -6.49 27.84
N GLU A 99 -27.05 -5.84 28.96
CA GLU A 99 -26.83 -4.40 29.06
C GLU A 99 -25.35 -4.00 28.98
N GLY A 100 -24.45 -4.97 28.84
CA GLY A 100 -23.02 -4.74 28.65
C GLY A 100 -22.27 -4.18 29.86
N ILE A 101 -21.08 -3.62 29.61
CA ILE A 101 -20.15 -3.10 30.62
C ILE A 101 -19.84 -1.63 30.31
N THR A 102 -19.81 -0.79 31.34
CA THR A 102 -19.24 0.56 31.27
C THR A 102 -18.15 0.71 32.32
N ALA A 103 -17.02 1.28 31.95
CA ALA A 103 -15.92 1.60 32.84
C ALA A 103 -15.24 2.90 32.39
N GLU A 104 -16.05 3.92 32.15
CA GLU A 104 -15.59 5.26 31.79
C GLU A 104 -14.68 5.80 32.88
N SER A 105 -13.49 6.25 32.48
CA SER A 105 -12.47 6.79 33.39
C SER A 105 -12.09 5.87 34.57
N ALA A 106 -12.29 4.56 34.43
CA ALA A 106 -11.96 3.58 35.46
C ALA A 106 -10.47 3.24 35.51
N ASP A 107 -9.94 2.84 36.68
CA ASP A 107 -8.59 2.30 36.86
C ASP A 107 -8.67 0.82 37.31
N LEU A 108 -8.67 -0.07 36.33
CA LEU A 108 -8.88 -1.51 36.52
C LEU A 108 -7.55 -2.26 36.49
N LEU A 109 -7.40 -3.31 37.31
CA LEU A 109 -6.23 -4.19 37.19
C LEU A 109 -6.19 -4.87 35.81
N GLY A 110 -7.32 -5.43 35.37
CA GLY A 110 -7.46 -6.10 34.08
C GLY A 110 -8.88 -6.62 33.88
N LEU A 111 -9.29 -6.75 32.63
CA LEU A 111 -10.60 -7.22 32.23
C LEU A 111 -10.44 -8.34 31.20
N GLN A 112 -11.00 -9.50 31.51
CA GLN A 112 -10.90 -10.69 30.68
C GLN A 112 -12.29 -11.21 30.33
N LEU A 113 -12.64 -11.12 29.06
CA LEU A 113 -13.86 -11.67 28.48
C LEU A 113 -13.45 -12.77 27.52
N HIS A 114 -13.92 -13.99 27.78
CA HIS A 114 -13.69 -15.15 26.92
C HIS A 114 -15.03 -15.76 26.54
N ASP A 115 -15.30 -15.84 25.24
CA ASP A 115 -16.51 -16.46 24.70
C ASP A 115 -17.81 -15.85 25.26
N CYS A 116 -17.77 -14.57 25.67
CA CYS A 116 -18.93 -13.85 26.20
C CYS A 116 -19.83 -13.29 25.09
N LEU A 117 -21.13 -13.19 25.39
CA LEU A 117 -22.10 -12.46 24.57
C LEU A 117 -22.44 -11.12 25.24
N LEU A 118 -22.19 -10.01 24.54
CA LEU A 118 -22.63 -8.67 24.97
C LEU A 118 -23.59 -8.11 23.92
N ALA A 119 -24.83 -7.79 24.30
CA ALA A 119 -25.92 -7.51 23.35
C ALA A 119 -26.66 -6.19 23.64
N ASN A 120 -25.94 -5.12 24.00
CA ASN A 120 -26.56 -3.84 24.32
C ASN A 120 -27.03 -3.11 23.05
N THR A 121 -28.34 -3.02 22.84
CA THR A 121 -28.93 -2.41 21.64
C THR A 121 -29.03 -0.88 21.68
N VAL A 122 -28.78 -0.25 22.83
CA VAL A 122 -29.02 1.20 23.04
C VAL A 122 -27.71 1.98 23.13
N ALA A 123 -26.69 1.40 23.74
CA ALA A 123 -25.40 2.03 24.03
C ALA A 123 -24.24 1.12 23.61
N PRO A 124 -22.98 1.58 23.66
CA PRO A 124 -21.84 0.69 23.51
C PRO A 124 -21.94 -0.49 24.48
N ALA A 125 -21.80 -1.70 23.94
CA ALA A 125 -21.85 -2.94 24.71
C ALA A 125 -20.63 -3.08 25.62
N LEU A 126 -19.47 -2.58 25.19
CA LEU A 126 -18.29 -2.41 26.03
C LEU A 126 -17.81 -0.95 25.94
N ASN A 127 -18.08 -0.15 26.98
CA ASN A 127 -17.77 1.27 27.04
C ASN A 127 -16.60 1.54 27.99
N LEU A 128 -15.41 1.81 27.47
CA LEU A 128 -14.17 2.04 28.21
C LEU A 128 -13.46 3.36 27.83
N PRO A 129 -14.16 4.49 27.56
CA PRO A 129 -13.48 5.73 27.22
C PRO A 129 -12.64 6.20 28.41
N HIS A 130 -11.40 6.62 28.14
CA HIS A 130 -10.43 7.08 29.14
C HIS A 130 -10.05 6.07 30.23
N ALA A 131 -10.49 4.81 30.12
CA ALA A 131 -10.16 3.77 31.09
C ALA A 131 -8.65 3.47 31.12
N ASN A 132 -8.11 3.22 32.30
CA ASN A 132 -6.77 2.73 32.51
C ASN A 132 -6.82 1.27 32.97
N LEU A 133 -6.44 0.35 32.10
CA LEU A 133 -6.28 -1.06 32.42
C LEU A 133 -4.80 -1.31 32.66
N ARG A 134 -4.41 -1.59 33.91
CA ARG A 134 -3.00 -1.73 34.30
C ARG A 134 -2.33 -2.97 33.70
N SER A 135 -3.12 -3.98 33.35
CA SER A 135 -2.69 -5.22 32.69
C SER A 135 -3.31 -5.32 31.28
N ALA A 136 -3.59 -6.53 30.81
CA ALA A 136 -4.22 -6.80 29.52
C ALA A 136 -5.74 -6.58 29.52
N LEU A 137 -6.26 -6.26 28.33
CA LEU A 137 -7.68 -6.35 27.99
C LEU A 137 -7.86 -7.53 27.04
N ASN A 138 -8.57 -8.56 27.48
CA ASN A 138 -8.88 -9.71 26.63
C ASN A 138 -10.37 -9.71 26.30
N ILE A 139 -10.67 -9.76 25.01
CA ILE A 139 -11.98 -9.91 24.39
C ILE A 139 -11.83 -11.06 23.38
N HIS A 140 -11.64 -12.28 23.87
CA HIS A 140 -11.32 -13.43 23.02
C HIS A 140 -12.60 -14.23 22.73
N GLY A 141 -12.89 -14.52 21.46
CA GLY A 141 -14.03 -15.35 21.07
C GLY A 141 -15.40 -14.75 21.43
N CYS A 142 -15.46 -13.48 21.81
CA CYS A 142 -16.71 -12.83 22.22
C CYS A 142 -17.57 -12.47 21.01
N THR A 143 -18.89 -12.58 21.15
CA THR A 143 -19.84 -11.94 20.24
C THR A 143 -20.32 -10.65 20.88
N ILE A 144 -20.06 -9.51 20.24
CA ILE A 144 -20.47 -8.18 20.70
C ILE A 144 -21.40 -7.57 19.66
N ARG A 145 -22.64 -7.31 20.05
CA ARG A 145 -23.67 -6.70 19.20
C ARG A 145 -24.15 -5.41 19.87
N ALA A 146 -24.04 -4.30 19.15
CA ALA A 146 -24.58 -3.03 19.61
C ALA A 146 -25.06 -2.18 18.43
N MET A 147 -25.89 -1.16 18.70
CA MET A 147 -26.34 -0.21 17.67
C MET A 147 -26.20 1.27 18.09
N PRO A 148 -25.13 1.68 18.81
CA PRO A 148 -24.98 3.09 19.15
C PRO A 148 -24.68 3.90 17.89
N LYS A 149 -25.41 5.02 17.71
CA LYS A 149 -25.12 6.01 16.65
C LYS A 149 -23.81 6.76 16.89
N PHE A 150 -23.39 6.89 18.15
CA PHE A 150 -22.19 7.59 18.57
C PHE A 150 -21.29 6.66 19.38
N GLY A 151 -20.00 6.65 19.07
CA GLY A 151 -19.06 5.68 19.63
C GLY A 151 -19.11 4.32 18.93
N GLY A 152 -18.18 3.43 19.28
CA GLY A 152 -18.15 2.07 18.77
C GLY A 152 -18.98 1.10 19.62
N ALA A 153 -19.32 -0.08 19.10
CA ALA A 153 -19.89 -1.17 19.92
C ALA A 153 -18.93 -1.56 21.06
N VAL A 154 -17.63 -1.57 20.74
CA VAL A 154 -16.54 -1.50 21.70
C VAL A 154 -15.92 -0.11 21.61
N ASN A 155 -16.14 0.71 22.64
CA ASN A 155 -15.63 2.07 22.73
C ASN A 155 -14.43 2.11 23.69
N MET A 156 -13.25 2.44 23.19
CA MET A 156 -11.98 2.52 23.93
C MET A 156 -11.24 3.83 23.60
N ILE A 157 -11.99 4.89 23.27
CA ILE A 157 -11.39 6.19 22.94
C ILE A 157 -10.53 6.66 24.12
N ALA A 158 -9.28 6.99 23.82
CA ALA A 158 -8.27 7.45 24.77
C ALA A 158 -8.05 6.52 25.98
N ALA A 159 -8.42 5.24 25.87
CA ALA A 159 -8.10 4.24 26.88
C ALA A 159 -6.59 3.92 26.90
N LYS A 160 -6.12 3.39 28.02
CA LYS A 160 -4.74 2.90 28.21
C LYS A 160 -4.78 1.45 28.64
N VAL A 161 -4.01 0.61 27.97
CA VAL A 161 -3.83 -0.80 28.30
C VAL A 161 -2.35 -1.03 28.57
N GLY A 162 -2.02 -1.42 29.81
CA GLY A 162 -0.65 -1.68 30.26
C GLY A 162 -0.07 -2.98 29.69
N GLY A 163 -0.92 -3.91 29.27
CA GLY A 163 -0.54 -5.13 28.58
C GLY A 163 -0.99 -5.16 27.11
N ASN A 164 -1.34 -6.36 26.64
CA ASN A 164 -1.91 -6.56 25.31
C ASN A 164 -3.40 -6.25 25.29
N LEU A 165 -3.89 -5.82 24.12
CA LEU A 165 -5.31 -5.81 23.78
C LEU A 165 -5.56 -6.98 22.81
N ASN A 166 -6.27 -8.00 23.26
CA ASN A 166 -6.52 -9.21 22.50
C ASN A 166 -8.00 -9.33 22.12
N CYS A 167 -8.30 -9.24 20.83
CA CYS A 167 -9.64 -9.39 20.25
C CYS A 167 -9.75 -10.66 19.38
N ASN A 168 -8.82 -11.61 19.48
CA ASN A 168 -8.77 -12.78 18.60
C ASN A 168 -10.10 -13.57 18.60
N GLY A 169 -10.52 -14.01 17.40
CA GLY A 169 -11.71 -14.85 17.22
C GLY A 169 -13.05 -14.19 17.57
N SER A 170 -13.05 -12.92 17.97
CA SER A 170 -14.26 -12.20 18.36
C SER A 170 -15.03 -11.68 17.15
N ARG A 171 -16.35 -11.60 17.29
CA ARG A 171 -17.26 -11.04 16.29
C ARG A 171 -17.93 -9.79 16.82
N ILE A 172 -17.66 -8.64 16.21
CA ILE A 172 -18.14 -7.35 16.68
C ILE A 172 -19.04 -6.72 15.61
N TYR A 173 -20.30 -6.46 15.96
CA TYR A 173 -21.30 -5.92 15.06
C TYR A 173 -21.81 -4.58 15.56
N ASN A 174 -21.66 -3.54 14.74
CA ASN A 174 -22.38 -2.28 14.88
C ASN A 174 -23.02 -1.87 13.55
N GLU A 175 -24.34 -1.82 13.51
CA GLU A 175 -25.09 -1.46 12.29
C GLU A 175 -25.30 0.04 12.12
N SER A 176 -24.93 0.86 13.11
CA SER A 176 -25.16 2.31 13.11
C SER A 176 -23.89 3.15 13.28
N GLY A 177 -22.74 2.51 13.43
CA GLY A 177 -21.48 3.17 13.74
C GLY A 177 -20.27 2.22 13.66
N PRO A 178 -19.11 2.62 14.22
CA PRO A 178 -17.92 1.76 14.30
C PRO A 178 -18.16 0.48 15.11
N GLY A 179 -17.53 -0.62 14.69
CA GLY A 179 -17.45 -1.82 15.53
C GLY A 179 -16.53 -1.55 16.74
N ILE A 180 -15.31 -1.11 16.47
CA ILE A 180 -14.33 -0.68 17.49
C ILE A 180 -14.00 0.80 17.29
N GLY A 181 -14.31 1.61 18.29
CA GLY A 181 -13.87 3.01 18.38
C GLY A 181 -12.70 3.14 19.35
N ALA A 182 -11.46 3.25 18.86
CA ALA A 182 -10.26 3.29 19.69
C ALA A 182 -9.28 4.42 19.27
N ASP A 183 -9.85 5.58 18.93
CA ASP A 183 -9.05 6.78 18.65
C ASP A 183 -8.25 7.20 19.90
N ASN A 184 -6.98 7.57 19.73
CA ASN A 184 -6.04 7.91 20.80
C ASN A 184 -5.79 6.79 21.84
N LEU A 185 -6.14 5.54 21.52
CA LEU A 185 -5.83 4.37 22.35
C LEU A 185 -4.31 4.26 22.58
N ARG A 186 -3.90 3.86 23.78
CA ARG A 186 -2.52 3.48 24.09
C ARG A 186 -2.45 2.04 24.56
N VAL A 187 -1.62 1.23 23.92
CA VAL A 187 -1.36 -0.17 24.29
C VAL A 187 0.13 -0.34 24.47
N SER A 188 0.56 -0.71 25.67
CA SER A 188 1.99 -0.88 25.98
C SER A 188 2.55 -2.21 25.45
N GLY A 189 1.66 -3.13 25.08
CA GLY A 189 1.99 -4.35 24.36
C GLY A 189 1.48 -4.33 22.92
N SER A 190 0.87 -5.43 22.50
CA SER A 190 0.35 -5.63 21.14
C SER A 190 -1.18 -5.56 21.09
N LEU A 191 -1.68 -5.17 19.93
CA LEU A 191 -3.09 -5.26 19.52
C LEU A 191 -3.26 -6.46 18.59
N PHE A 192 -4.03 -7.46 19.05
CA PHE A 192 -4.30 -8.67 18.28
C PHE A 192 -5.75 -8.72 17.82
N LEU A 193 -5.95 -8.74 16.50
CA LEU A 193 -7.25 -8.81 15.82
C LEU A 193 -7.16 -9.97 14.80
N ARG A 194 -6.90 -11.19 15.28
CA ARG A 194 -6.50 -12.33 14.44
C ARG A 194 -7.46 -13.50 14.52
N TYR A 195 -7.23 -14.49 13.67
CA TYR A 195 -7.77 -15.85 13.78
C TYR A 195 -9.29 -15.88 13.90
N GLY A 196 -9.99 -15.47 12.84
CA GLY A 196 -11.46 -15.43 12.83
C GLY A 196 -12.05 -14.20 13.52
N PHE A 197 -11.25 -13.15 13.73
CA PHE A 197 -11.78 -11.85 14.13
C PHE A 197 -12.64 -11.28 12.99
N GLU A 198 -13.89 -10.97 13.31
CA GLU A 198 -14.85 -10.37 12.37
C GLU A 198 -15.35 -9.05 12.95
N ALA A 199 -15.36 -8.01 12.13
CA ALA A 199 -15.97 -6.74 12.53
C ALA A 199 -16.83 -6.15 11.43
N TYR A 200 -18.02 -5.71 11.81
CA TYR A 200 -18.99 -5.03 10.98
C TYR A 200 -19.25 -3.65 11.57
N GLY A 201 -19.13 -2.64 10.72
CA GLY A 201 -19.47 -1.27 11.05
C GLY A 201 -20.30 -0.64 9.94
N ASP A 202 -21.02 0.41 10.28
CA ASP A 202 -21.63 1.31 9.31
C ASP A 202 -21.30 2.76 9.65
N GLY A 203 -21.47 3.66 8.69
CA GLY A 203 -21.15 5.07 8.80
C GLY A 203 -19.73 5.44 8.35
N THR A 204 -19.50 6.75 8.22
CA THR A 204 -18.31 7.32 7.58
C THR A 204 -17.05 7.26 8.42
N LEU A 205 -17.18 6.97 9.72
CA LEU A 205 -16.06 6.92 10.66
C LEU A 205 -15.24 5.62 10.55
N GLY A 206 -15.85 4.56 10.00
CA GLY A 206 -15.21 3.28 9.74
C GLY A 206 -15.39 2.22 10.82
N THR A 207 -15.01 0.97 10.53
CA THR A 207 -15.31 -0.20 11.38
C THR A 207 -14.33 -0.37 12.54
N VAL A 208 -13.03 -0.31 12.28
CA VAL A 208 -11.97 -0.32 13.30
C VAL A 208 -11.24 1.02 13.24
N ARG A 209 -11.38 1.83 14.29
CA ARG A 209 -10.75 3.15 14.41
C ARG A 209 -9.59 3.11 15.39
N LEU A 210 -8.41 3.49 14.91
CA LEU A 210 -7.14 3.52 15.63
C LEU A 210 -6.41 4.86 15.37
N ASN A 211 -7.16 5.93 15.05
CA ASN A 211 -6.52 7.19 14.66
C ASN A 211 -5.74 7.77 15.85
N ARG A 212 -4.49 8.18 15.59
CA ARG A 212 -3.55 8.70 16.59
C ARG A 212 -3.33 7.77 17.79
N SER A 213 -3.59 6.46 17.61
CA SER A 213 -3.28 5.46 18.63
C SER A 213 -1.78 5.15 18.68
N ARG A 214 -1.32 4.70 19.83
CA ARG A 214 0.06 4.25 20.07
C ARG A 214 0.03 2.81 20.56
N ILE A 215 0.66 1.92 19.80
CA ILE A 215 0.81 0.51 20.15
C ILE A 215 2.30 0.22 20.16
N ASP A 216 2.88 -0.07 21.33
CA ASP A 216 4.34 -0.16 21.48
C ASP A 216 4.94 -1.41 20.82
N SER A 217 4.12 -2.32 20.30
CA SER A 217 4.58 -3.52 19.60
C SER A 217 3.78 -3.75 18.31
N PHE A 218 3.06 -4.87 18.22
CA PHE A 218 2.41 -5.30 16.98
C PHE A 218 0.95 -4.86 16.92
N VAL A 219 0.50 -4.42 15.75
CA VAL A 219 -0.90 -4.39 15.34
C VAL A 219 -1.09 -5.49 14.30
N ASP A 220 -1.76 -6.58 14.69
CA ASP A 220 -1.87 -7.77 13.87
C ASP A 220 -3.33 -8.08 13.48
N PHE A 221 -3.61 -7.95 12.19
CA PHE A 221 -4.90 -8.24 11.55
C PHE A 221 -4.90 -9.59 10.82
N SER A 222 -3.96 -10.50 11.09
CA SER A 222 -3.82 -11.75 10.34
C SER A 222 -5.12 -12.58 10.34
N GLY A 223 -5.68 -12.81 9.16
CA GLY A 223 -6.92 -13.56 8.97
C GLY A 223 -8.19 -12.87 9.47
N ALA A 224 -8.16 -11.55 9.69
CA ALA A 224 -9.37 -10.79 10.05
C ALA A 224 -10.28 -10.55 8.84
N ASN A 225 -11.58 -10.42 9.11
CA ASN A 225 -12.58 -10.07 8.12
C ASN A 225 -13.35 -8.81 8.54
N LEU A 226 -13.18 -7.72 7.78
CA LEU A 226 -13.70 -6.41 8.13
C LEU A 226 -14.64 -5.88 7.05
N HIS A 227 -15.83 -5.45 7.45
CA HIS A 227 -16.80 -4.89 6.53
C HIS A 227 -17.26 -3.51 6.98
N ASN A 228 -17.31 -2.58 6.03
CA ASN A 228 -17.99 -1.29 6.22
C ASN A 228 -18.76 -0.87 4.97
N LYS A 229 -20.01 -0.44 5.11
CA LYS A 229 -20.81 -0.02 3.94
C LYS A 229 -20.49 1.42 3.50
N SER A 230 -20.28 2.32 4.45
CA SER A 230 -20.37 3.78 4.23
C SER A 230 -19.07 4.54 4.56
N GLY A 231 -18.05 3.85 5.05
CA GLY A 231 -16.74 4.40 5.43
C GLY A 231 -15.62 3.37 5.34
N PRO A 232 -14.45 3.67 5.94
CA PRO A 232 -13.30 2.76 5.95
C PRO A 232 -13.55 1.47 6.73
N ALA A 233 -12.95 0.35 6.34
CA ALA A 233 -12.86 -0.82 7.22
C ALA A 233 -11.86 -0.57 8.36
N ILE A 234 -10.71 0.02 8.05
CA ILE A 234 -9.69 0.45 9.02
C ILE A 234 -9.39 1.94 8.82
N SER A 235 -9.49 2.71 9.91
CA SER A 235 -9.01 4.09 9.98
C SER A 235 -7.91 4.17 11.03
N ALA A 236 -6.65 4.26 10.61
CA ALA A 236 -5.48 4.32 11.47
C ALA A 236 -4.58 5.53 11.13
N ASP A 237 -5.22 6.67 10.84
CA ASP A 237 -4.53 7.91 10.49
C ASP A 237 -3.71 8.42 11.68
N GLY A 238 -2.43 8.68 11.48
CA GLY A 238 -1.49 9.13 12.50
C GLY A 238 -1.17 8.08 13.57
N MET A 239 -1.50 6.80 13.36
CA MET A 239 -1.14 5.71 14.28
C MET A 239 0.38 5.56 14.37
N THR A 240 0.87 5.22 15.57
CA THR A 240 2.26 4.82 15.80
C THR A 240 2.33 3.38 16.29
N ALA A 241 3.15 2.54 15.66
CA ALA A 241 3.39 1.17 16.09
C ALA A 241 4.75 0.63 15.64
N ASP A 242 5.31 -0.36 16.35
CA ASP A 242 6.53 -1.03 15.88
C ASP A 242 6.26 -1.86 14.62
N SER A 243 5.08 -2.48 14.53
CA SER A 243 4.76 -3.34 13.39
C SER A 243 3.27 -3.38 13.06
N LEU A 244 2.96 -3.32 11.76
CA LEU A 244 1.61 -3.54 11.22
C LEU A 244 1.61 -4.78 10.32
N LEU A 245 0.76 -5.75 10.65
CA LEU A 245 0.72 -7.05 10.02
C LEU A 245 -0.68 -7.29 9.42
N ILE A 246 -0.78 -7.29 8.09
CA ILE A 246 -2.00 -7.56 7.34
C ILE A 246 -1.74 -8.80 6.47
N ARG A 247 -2.00 -9.98 7.03
CA ARG A 247 -1.56 -11.25 6.44
C ARG A 247 -2.60 -12.37 6.49
N ASN A 248 -2.25 -13.50 5.87
CA ASN A 248 -2.88 -14.81 6.13
C ASN A 248 -4.41 -14.83 5.95
N GLY A 249 -4.90 -14.39 4.80
CA GLY A 249 -6.33 -14.41 4.48
C GLY A 249 -7.11 -13.22 5.02
N PHE A 250 -6.43 -12.12 5.37
CA PHE A 250 -7.10 -10.87 5.72
C PHE A 250 -8.04 -10.42 4.59
N ALA A 251 -9.28 -10.09 4.93
CA ALA A 251 -10.27 -9.56 4.02
C ALA A 251 -10.85 -8.25 4.55
N ALA A 252 -10.90 -7.22 3.71
CA ALA A 252 -11.58 -5.98 4.04
C ALA A 252 -12.37 -5.44 2.85
N GLU A 253 -13.63 -5.08 3.09
CA GLU A 253 -14.52 -4.54 2.07
C GLU A 253 -15.14 -3.21 2.50
N SER A 254 -15.11 -2.22 1.59
CA SER A 254 -15.78 -0.92 1.74
C SER A 254 -16.64 -0.59 0.52
N GLY A 255 -17.74 0.15 0.73
CA GLY A 255 -18.58 0.71 -0.34
C GLY A 255 -18.47 2.23 -0.51
N SER A 256 -17.51 2.87 0.15
CA SER A 256 -17.49 4.34 0.33
C SER A 256 -16.50 5.08 -0.58
N ALA A 257 -16.63 6.41 -0.66
CA ALA A 257 -15.65 7.25 -1.34
C ALA A 257 -14.31 7.35 -0.59
N PHE A 258 -14.29 6.99 0.70
CA PHE A 258 -13.06 6.88 1.50
C PHE A 258 -12.34 5.58 1.19
N ALA A 259 -11.06 5.48 1.57
CA ALA A 259 -10.32 4.23 1.40
C ALA A 259 -10.82 3.11 2.33
N THR A 260 -10.71 1.85 1.91
CA THR A 260 -10.99 0.70 2.79
C THR A 260 -10.02 0.66 3.96
N ILE A 261 -8.73 0.90 3.70
CA ILE A 261 -7.70 1.05 4.73
C ILE A 261 -7.06 2.43 4.60
N ARG A 262 -7.03 3.16 5.72
CA ARG A 262 -6.38 4.47 5.83
C ARG A 262 -5.24 4.45 6.83
N LEU A 263 -4.08 4.92 6.39
CA LEU A 263 -2.84 5.00 7.16
C LEU A 263 -2.17 6.36 6.96
N LEU A 264 -2.96 7.43 6.82
CA LEU A 264 -2.43 8.76 6.53
C LEU A 264 -1.50 9.23 7.65
N ASN A 265 -0.28 9.64 7.31
CA ASN A 265 0.71 10.13 8.27
C ASN A 265 0.98 9.18 9.44
N ALA A 266 0.69 7.89 9.30
CA ALA A 266 1.04 6.89 10.30
C ALA A 266 2.57 6.71 10.33
N ARG A 267 3.12 6.35 11.50
CA ARG A 267 4.56 6.04 11.67
C ARG A 267 4.71 4.63 12.18
N ILE A 268 5.25 3.74 11.37
CA ILE A 268 5.27 2.31 11.69
C ILE A 268 6.64 1.74 11.39
N SER A 269 7.30 1.09 12.34
CA SER A 269 8.67 0.63 12.08
C SER A 269 8.73 -0.48 11.04
N THR A 270 7.73 -1.36 10.93
CA THR A 270 7.65 -2.35 9.85
C THR A 270 6.21 -2.58 9.41
N VAL A 271 5.97 -2.60 8.11
CA VAL A 271 4.64 -2.84 7.53
C VAL A 271 4.72 -4.06 6.61
N GLU A 272 3.92 -5.08 6.90
CA GLU A 272 3.79 -6.25 6.04
C GLU A 272 2.34 -6.46 5.60
N VAL A 273 2.14 -6.47 4.28
CA VAL A 273 0.85 -6.74 3.63
C VAL A 273 1.03 -7.88 2.63
N ARG A 274 0.45 -9.05 2.89
CA ARG A 274 0.64 -10.26 2.05
C ARG A 274 -0.55 -11.22 2.19
N GLY A 275 -1.03 -11.84 1.12
CA GLY A 275 -2.17 -12.79 1.24
C GLY A 275 -3.42 -12.11 1.77
N ALA A 276 -3.70 -10.91 1.28
CA ALA A 276 -4.79 -10.04 1.73
C ALA A 276 -5.69 -9.66 0.55
N THR A 277 -7.00 -9.63 0.78
CA THR A 277 -8.01 -9.18 -0.19
C THR A 277 -8.65 -7.89 0.30
N ILE A 278 -8.39 -6.78 -0.38
CA ILE A 278 -8.87 -5.46 0.01
C ILE A 278 -9.71 -4.89 -1.13
N LYS A 279 -11.00 -4.68 -0.90
CA LYS A 279 -11.92 -4.19 -1.93
C LYS A 279 -12.59 -2.89 -1.51
N ASN A 280 -12.78 -2.03 -2.48
CA ASN A 280 -13.61 -0.86 -2.37
C ASN A 280 -14.49 -0.68 -3.61
N GLY A 281 -15.81 -0.61 -3.42
CA GLY A 281 -16.79 -0.44 -4.50
C GLY A 281 -16.85 0.98 -5.08
N SER A 282 -16.46 2.01 -4.31
CA SER A 282 -16.69 3.42 -4.68
C SER A 282 -15.48 4.34 -4.49
N GLY A 283 -14.39 3.84 -3.92
CA GLY A 283 -13.18 4.61 -3.59
C GLY A 283 -11.90 3.77 -3.69
N PRO A 284 -10.77 4.28 -3.16
CA PRO A 284 -9.50 3.55 -3.18
C PRO A 284 -9.50 2.37 -2.20
N ALA A 285 -8.65 1.36 -2.45
CA ALA A 285 -8.50 0.24 -1.51
C ALA A 285 -7.64 0.66 -0.30
N ILE A 286 -6.48 1.26 -0.55
CA ILE A 286 -5.53 1.66 0.49
C ILE A 286 -5.05 3.08 0.21
N VAL A 287 -5.12 3.94 1.23
CA VAL A 287 -4.52 5.27 1.20
C VAL A 287 -3.57 5.41 2.39
N ALA A 288 -2.29 5.59 2.08
CA ALA A 288 -1.18 5.69 3.02
C ALA A 288 -0.26 6.86 2.63
N ASP A 289 -0.87 7.98 2.23
CA ASP A 289 -0.16 9.23 1.94
C ASP A 289 0.53 9.76 3.21
N GLY A 290 1.82 10.06 3.09
CA GLY A 290 2.69 10.46 4.19
C GLY A 290 3.02 9.35 5.20
N LEU A 291 2.78 8.07 4.87
CA LEU A 291 3.18 6.95 5.72
C LEU A 291 4.70 6.94 5.91
N ASP A 292 5.14 6.95 7.17
CA ASP A 292 6.54 6.90 7.54
C ASP A 292 6.90 5.50 8.07
N VAL A 293 7.65 4.74 7.28
CA VAL A 293 8.11 3.40 7.64
C VAL A 293 9.58 3.44 8.02
N GLU A 294 9.91 3.30 9.30
CA GLU A 294 11.31 3.41 9.76
C GLU A 294 12.19 2.26 9.24
N GLY A 295 11.62 1.05 9.15
CA GLY A 295 12.27 -0.17 8.70
C GLY A 295 11.78 -0.60 7.33
N ASP A 296 11.12 -1.76 7.29
CA ASP A 296 10.76 -2.44 6.05
C ASP A 296 9.29 -2.23 5.66
N LEU A 297 9.07 -1.90 4.39
CA LEU A 297 7.74 -1.93 3.76
C LEU A 297 7.66 -3.12 2.81
N LEU A 298 6.89 -4.12 3.22
CA LEU A 298 6.73 -5.40 2.52
C LEU A 298 5.33 -5.51 1.94
N VAL A 299 5.18 -5.17 0.65
CA VAL A 299 3.95 -5.39 -0.12
C VAL A 299 4.12 -6.68 -0.92
N GLY A 300 3.71 -7.77 -0.29
CA GLY A 300 4.00 -9.15 -0.68
C GLY A 300 3.06 -9.75 -1.73
N LYS A 301 3.39 -10.99 -2.11
CA LYS A 301 2.56 -11.84 -2.98
C LYS A 301 1.18 -12.08 -2.38
N ASP A 302 0.24 -12.49 -3.23
CA ASP A 302 -1.14 -12.82 -2.85
C ASP A 302 -1.93 -11.63 -2.27
N LEU A 303 -1.40 -10.40 -2.41
CA LEU A 303 -2.18 -9.18 -2.21
C LEU A 303 -3.04 -8.93 -3.45
N THR A 304 -4.35 -8.95 -3.26
CA THR A 304 -5.34 -8.48 -4.23
C THR A 304 -6.02 -7.23 -3.70
N ALA A 305 -5.80 -6.09 -4.35
CA ALA A 305 -6.43 -4.81 -4.02
C ALA A 305 -7.29 -4.30 -5.19
N THR A 306 -8.58 -4.09 -4.94
CA THR A 306 -9.53 -3.57 -5.93
C THR A 306 -10.10 -2.26 -5.43
N GLY A 307 -9.90 -1.18 -6.19
CA GLY A 307 -10.48 0.12 -5.95
C GLY A 307 -11.44 0.54 -7.06
N SER A 308 -12.06 1.69 -6.88
CA SER A 308 -13.02 2.29 -7.79
C SER A 308 -12.92 3.81 -7.72
N GLY A 309 -13.44 4.50 -8.74
CA GLY A 309 -13.38 5.95 -8.84
C GLY A 309 -12.07 6.52 -9.37
N LYS A 310 -11.90 7.84 -9.19
CA LYS A 310 -10.81 8.63 -9.81
C LYS A 310 -9.50 8.61 -9.03
N ILE A 311 -9.53 8.22 -7.76
CA ILE A 311 -8.37 8.13 -6.87
C ILE A 311 -7.70 6.77 -7.12
N PRO A 312 -6.36 6.70 -7.20
CA PRO A 312 -5.65 5.43 -7.37
C PRO A 312 -5.98 4.41 -6.29
N THR A 313 -6.09 3.13 -6.68
CA THR A 313 -6.45 2.03 -5.76
C THR A 313 -5.51 1.93 -4.56
N LEU A 314 -4.21 2.09 -4.79
CA LEU A 314 -3.17 2.16 -3.77
C LEU A 314 -2.49 3.52 -3.84
N ASN A 315 -2.58 4.34 -2.79
CA ASN A 315 -1.86 5.59 -2.67
C ASN A 315 -0.76 5.48 -1.60
N LEU A 316 0.49 5.68 -2.02
CA LEU A 316 1.71 5.76 -1.21
C LEU A 316 2.46 7.07 -1.49
N ASP A 317 1.74 8.12 -1.88
CA ASP A 317 2.32 9.44 -2.10
C ASP A 317 3.01 9.92 -0.80
N HIS A 318 4.15 10.61 -0.94
CA HIS A 318 4.94 11.14 0.17
C HIS A 318 5.34 10.13 1.27
N ALA A 319 5.19 8.82 1.04
CA ALA A 319 5.61 7.83 2.00
C ALA A 319 7.15 7.74 2.06
N SER A 320 7.69 7.43 3.22
CA SER A 320 9.12 7.18 3.43
C SER A 320 9.33 5.75 3.90
N VAL A 321 10.35 5.09 3.35
CA VAL A 321 10.79 3.76 3.80
C VAL A 321 12.25 3.86 4.21
N GLY A 322 12.58 3.48 5.43
CA GLY A 322 13.91 3.71 6.00
C GLY A 322 14.92 2.59 5.76
N THR A 323 14.48 1.36 5.47
CA THR A 323 15.40 0.22 5.25
C THR A 323 15.21 -0.45 3.90
N SER A 324 14.15 -1.25 3.71
CA SER A 324 13.91 -1.96 2.45
C SER A 324 12.47 -1.86 1.98
N PHE A 325 12.31 -1.73 0.66
CA PHE A 325 11.01 -1.71 0.01
C PHE A 325 10.87 -2.95 -0.88
N PHE A 326 10.01 -3.86 -0.46
CA PHE A 326 9.61 -5.02 -1.26
C PHE A 326 8.23 -4.77 -1.84
N PHE A 327 8.09 -4.90 -3.16
CA PHE A 327 6.83 -4.68 -3.85
C PHE A 327 6.64 -5.77 -4.90
N ASN A 328 5.69 -6.68 -4.68
CA ASN A 328 5.27 -7.71 -5.65
C ASN A 328 3.83 -8.17 -5.37
N PRO A 329 2.83 -7.28 -5.51
CA PRO A 329 1.43 -7.65 -5.32
C PRO A 329 0.96 -8.62 -6.41
N GLU A 330 -0.01 -9.47 -6.09
CA GLU A 330 -0.61 -10.37 -7.09
C GLU A 330 -1.47 -9.59 -8.09
N ARG A 331 -2.31 -8.68 -7.57
CA ARG A 331 -3.22 -7.92 -8.41
C ARG A 331 -3.62 -6.59 -7.75
N ILE A 332 -3.46 -5.49 -8.49
CA ILE A 332 -4.04 -4.20 -8.15
C ILE A 332 -4.91 -3.75 -9.32
N THR A 333 -6.18 -3.48 -9.08
CA THR A 333 -7.13 -3.06 -10.12
C THR A 333 -7.91 -1.83 -9.68
N ASN A 334 -8.30 -1.02 -10.66
CA ASN A 334 -9.26 0.06 -10.47
C ASN A 334 -10.40 -0.13 -11.47
N SER A 335 -11.61 -0.31 -10.96
CA SER A 335 -12.79 -0.64 -11.78
C SER A 335 -13.30 0.55 -12.62
N SER A 336 -13.08 1.79 -12.19
CA SER A 336 -13.56 2.99 -12.91
C SER A 336 -12.48 3.69 -13.73
N SER A 337 -11.21 3.54 -13.37
CA SER A 337 -10.08 4.18 -14.04
C SER A 337 -8.93 3.18 -14.14
N PRO A 338 -8.94 2.28 -15.16
CA PRO A 338 -8.01 1.15 -15.23
C PRO A 338 -6.52 1.51 -15.27
N ASP A 339 -6.20 2.77 -15.62
CA ASP A 339 -4.87 3.39 -15.66
C ASP A 339 -4.43 4.00 -14.32
N LYS A 340 -5.33 4.11 -13.34
CA LYS A 340 -5.09 4.70 -12.01
C LYS A 340 -5.12 3.64 -10.93
N ARG A 341 -4.10 2.79 -10.90
CA ARG A 341 -4.00 1.70 -9.93
C ARG A 341 -3.16 2.09 -8.73
N ILE A 342 -2.08 2.82 -8.95
CA ILE A 342 -1.08 3.10 -7.91
C ILE A 342 -0.71 4.60 -7.96
N SER A 343 -0.43 5.21 -6.82
CA SER A 343 0.23 6.52 -6.72
C SER A 343 1.39 6.40 -5.75
N ILE A 344 2.54 6.96 -6.13
CA ILE A 344 3.81 6.87 -5.38
C ILE A 344 4.62 8.17 -5.54
N ASP A 345 3.97 9.29 -5.86
CA ASP A 345 4.68 10.55 -6.04
C ASP A 345 5.18 11.05 -4.69
N GLY A 346 6.48 11.32 -4.59
CA GLY A 346 7.13 11.64 -3.31
C GLY A 346 7.53 10.43 -2.47
N LEU A 347 7.24 9.19 -2.91
CA LEU A 347 7.73 7.98 -2.23
C LEU A 347 9.27 7.97 -2.20
N THR A 348 9.86 7.71 -1.04
CA THR A 348 11.32 7.61 -0.86
C THR A 348 11.73 6.28 -0.23
N TYR A 349 12.88 5.76 -0.67
CA TYR A 349 13.46 4.51 -0.18
C TYR A 349 14.98 4.49 -0.43
N PRO A 350 15.83 3.97 0.48
CA PRO A 350 17.28 4.10 0.39
C PRO A 350 17.94 3.10 -0.56
N ARG A 351 17.24 2.02 -0.93
CA ARG A 351 17.79 0.90 -1.71
C ARG A 351 16.90 0.59 -2.90
N VAL A 352 17.46 -0.09 -3.91
CA VAL A 352 16.70 -0.57 -5.07
C VAL A 352 15.52 -1.43 -4.57
N PRO A 353 14.27 -1.10 -4.96
CA PRO A 353 13.12 -1.89 -4.57
C PRO A 353 13.26 -3.33 -5.07
N SER A 354 12.83 -4.28 -4.26
CA SER A 354 12.86 -5.70 -4.58
C SER A 354 11.45 -6.24 -4.89
N GLY A 355 11.36 -7.42 -5.50
CA GLY A 355 10.10 -8.06 -5.85
C GLY A 355 9.77 -7.98 -7.35
N LEU A 356 9.74 -6.77 -7.91
CA LEU A 356 9.65 -6.52 -9.36
C LEU A 356 11.05 -6.33 -9.96
N ASP A 357 11.24 -6.80 -11.19
CA ASP A 357 12.41 -6.42 -11.99
C ASP A 357 12.31 -4.97 -12.50
N LEU A 358 13.41 -4.45 -13.06
CA LEU A 358 13.47 -3.08 -13.56
C LEU A 358 12.45 -2.79 -14.68
N GLN A 359 12.21 -3.74 -15.59
CA GLN A 359 11.27 -3.53 -16.69
C GLN A 359 9.83 -3.52 -16.20
N GLN A 360 9.50 -4.40 -15.26
CA GLN A 360 8.21 -4.44 -14.58
C GLN A 360 7.96 -3.13 -13.82
N TRP A 361 8.95 -2.62 -13.09
CA TRP A 361 8.85 -1.31 -12.42
C TRP A 361 8.61 -0.17 -13.42
N LEU A 362 9.36 -0.12 -14.52
CA LEU A 362 9.17 0.91 -15.54
C LEU A 362 7.81 0.80 -16.24
N SER A 363 7.28 -0.40 -16.42
CA SER A 363 5.93 -0.64 -16.93
C SER A 363 4.89 -0.09 -15.95
N LEU A 364 5.03 -0.37 -14.65
CA LEU A 364 4.17 0.14 -13.60
C LEU A 364 4.14 1.67 -13.61
N LEU A 365 5.31 2.34 -13.59
CA LEU A 365 5.41 3.81 -13.65
C LEU A 365 4.78 4.43 -14.90
N ARG A 366 4.65 3.66 -15.97
CA ARG A 366 4.12 4.16 -17.24
C ARG A 366 2.62 3.95 -17.37
N HIS A 367 2.11 2.83 -16.86
CA HIS A 367 0.76 2.36 -17.17
C HIS A 367 -0.18 2.33 -15.97
N ASP A 368 0.36 2.26 -14.75
CA ASP A 368 -0.45 2.06 -13.53
C ASP A 368 -0.57 3.33 -12.67
N THR A 369 0.24 4.38 -12.92
CA THR A 369 0.27 5.60 -12.11
C THR A 369 -0.69 6.72 -12.53
N GLY A 370 -1.51 6.51 -13.56
CA GLY A 370 -2.50 7.48 -14.04
C GLY A 370 -1.97 8.74 -14.70
N GLY A 371 -0.70 9.10 -14.49
CA GLY A 371 -0.08 10.30 -15.00
C GLY A 371 1.44 10.31 -14.87
N TYR A 372 2.07 11.27 -15.55
CA TYR A 372 3.52 11.49 -15.49
C TYR A 372 3.87 12.32 -14.25
N ALA A 373 4.68 11.74 -13.37
CA ALA A 373 5.37 12.42 -12.29
C ALA A 373 6.90 12.22 -12.43
N PRO A 374 7.72 13.27 -12.28
CA PRO A 374 9.17 13.15 -12.46
C PRO A 374 9.87 12.44 -11.28
N GLN A 375 9.38 12.63 -10.05
CA GLN A 375 10.06 12.18 -8.84
C GLN A 375 10.21 10.65 -8.77
N PRO A 376 9.20 9.81 -9.08
CA PRO A 376 9.35 8.35 -8.96
C PRO A 376 10.47 7.78 -9.85
N TYR A 377 10.63 8.32 -11.07
CA TYR A 377 11.74 7.95 -11.95
C TYR A 377 13.09 8.41 -11.41
N GLN A 378 13.15 9.62 -10.85
CA GLN A 378 14.40 10.17 -10.30
C GLN A 378 14.84 9.41 -9.05
N GLN A 379 13.90 9.05 -8.17
CA GLN A 379 14.15 8.21 -7.00
C GLN A 379 14.72 6.85 -7.41
N LEU A 380 14.08 6.17 -8.35
CA LEU A 380 14.54 4.86 -8.85
C LEU A 380 15.94 4.97 -9.48
N ALA A 381 16.19 5.99 -10.31
CA ALA A 381 17.50 6.22 -10.89
C ALA A 381 18.57 6.52 -9.84
N ALA A 382 18.24 7.30 -8.81
CA ALA A 382 19.17 7.66 -7.72
C ALA A 382 19.61 6.42 -6.93
N VAL A 383 18.68 5.53 -6.55
CA VAL A 383 19.05 4.30 -5.82
C VAL A 383 19.84 3.31 -6.67
N HIS A 384 19.56 3.22 -7.98
CA HIS A 384 20.37 2.42 -8.89
C HIS A 384 21.80 2.95 -8.99
N ARG A 385 22.00 4.28 -9.07
CA ARG A 385 23.35 4.86 -9.02
C ARG A 385 24.05 4.60 -7.69
N ALA A 386 23.36 4.79 -6.58
CA ALA A 386 23.91 4.52 -5.25
C ALA A 386 24.34 3.05 -5.08
N ALA A 387 23.66 2.12 -5.77
CA ALA A 387 24.03 0.71 -5.83
C ALA A 387 25.15 0.38 -6.86
N GLY A 388 25.64 1.35 -7.63
CA GLY A 388 26.64 1.14 -8.70
C GLY A 388 26.07 0.69 -10.04
N HIS A 389 24.74 0.65 -10.20
CA HIS A 389 24.03 0.20 -11.41
C HIS A 389 23.83 1.36 -12.42
N GLU A 390 24.93 1.89 -12.97
CA GLU A 390 24.92 3.06 -13.87
C GLU A 390 24.20 2.81 -15.22
N SER A 391 24.20 1.57 -15.72
CA SER A 391 23.43 1.19 -16.92
C SER A 391 21.93 1.31 -16.68
N GLU A 392 21.46 0.81 -15.55
CA GLU A 392 20.07 0.74 -15.12
C GLU A 392 19.54 2.15 -14.85
N ALA A 393 20.31 3.00 -14.15
CA ALA A 393 19.96 4.40 -13.93
C ALA A 393 19.75 5.15 -15.26
N ARG A 394 20.59 4.90 -16.28
CA ARG A 394 20.41 5.48 -17.63
C ARG A 394 19.14 4.95 -18.32
N ILE A 395 18.81 3.67 -18.15
CA ILE A 395 17.57 3.07 -18.68
C ILE A 395 16.36 3.76 -18.04
N VAL A 396 16.36 3.97 -16.73
CA VAL A 396 15.27 4.66 -16.00
C VAL A 396 15.07 6.09 -16.51
N LEU A 397 16.14 6.88 -16.60
CA LEU A 397 16.05 8.26 -17.10
C LEU A 397 15.60 8.34 -18.55
N ARG A 398 15.99 7.37 -19.38
CA ARG A 398 15.50 7.27 -20.76
C ARG A 398 14.00 6.98 -20.79
N ALA A 399 13.53 6.07 -19.94
CA ALA A 399 12.11 5.76 -19.80
C ALA A 399 11.32 7.00 -19.32
N GLN A 400 11.83 7.73 -18.33
CA GLN A 400 11.27 9.00 -17.86
C GLN A 400 11.10 9.99 -19.01
N ARG A 401 12.17 10.23 -19.79
CA ARG A 401 12.12 11.18 -20.91
C ARG A 401 11.10 10.76 -21.97
N LYS A 402 11.00 9.46 -22.26
CA LYS A 402 9.98 8.92 -23.18
C LYS A 402 8.56 9.17 -22.65
N HIS A 403 8.32 8.90 -21.37
CA HIS A 403 7.01 9.14 -20.75
C HIS A 403 6.65 10.63 -20.75
N GLN A 404 7.60 11.53 -20.44
CA GLN A 404 7.40 12.98 -20.52
C GLN A 404 6.95 13.44 -21.92
N ILE A 405 7.54 12.88 -22.98
CA ILE A 405 7.21 13.24 -24.37
C ILE A 405 5.81 12.72 -24.75
N ASP A 406 5.48 11.51 -24.33
CA ASP A 406 4.22 10.85 -24.69
C ASP A 406 3.03 11.40 -23.88
N SER A 407 3.24 11.90 -22.66
CA SER A 407 2.19 12.34 -21.71
C SER A 407 1.54 13.71 -22.00
N HIS A 408 1.65 14.24 -23.23
CA HIS A 408 1.07 15.54 -23.65
C HIS A 408 1.50 16.80 -22.85
N THR A 409 2.38 16.67 -21.86
CA THR A 409 2.91 17.80 -21.04
C THR A 409 3.74 18.81 -21.83
N LEU A 410 4.23 18.42 -23.02
CA LEU A 410 4.89 19.33 -23.97
C LEU A 410 3.84 19.99 -24.89
N THR A 411 3.69 21.31 -24.78
CA THR A 411 2.63 22.12 -25.40
C THR A 411 2.74 22.31 -26.93
N GLY A 412 3.84 21.90 -27.59
CA GLY A 412 4.03 22.08 -29.03
C GLY A 412 4.16 20.78 -29.83
N ARG A 413 3.37 20.62 -30.92
CA ARG A 413 3.49 19.48 -31.86
C ARG A 413 4.89 19.39 -32.50
N SER A 414 5.49 20.54 -32.84
CA SER A 414 6.86 20.63 -33.36
C SER A 414 7.92 20.15 -32.36
N ASN A 415 7.80 20.54 -31.09
CA ASN A 415 8.70 20.10 -30.02
C ASN A 415 8.59 18.60 -29.76
N ARG A 416 7.39 18.00 -29.89
CA ARG A 416 7.22 16.55 -29.78
C ARG A 416 7.84 15.81 -30.96
N LEU A 417 7.64 16.31 -32.18
CA LEU A 417 8.22 15.71 -33.38
C LEU A 417 9.76 15.78 -33.31
N TRP A 418 10.31 16.94 -32.94
CA TRP A 418 11.74 17.14 -32.72
C TRP A 418 12.30 16.24 -31.62
N ALA A 419 11.58 16.10 -30.49
CA ALA A 419 11.99 15.21 -29.41
C ALA A 419 11.95 13.72 -29.81
N ARG A 420 10.99 13.32 -30.65
CA ARG A 420 10.88 11.94 -31.18
C ARG A 420 11.98 11.64 -32.20
N THR A 421 12.25 12.56 -33.13
CA THR A 421 13.32 12.39 -34.13
C THR A 421 14.68 12.34 -33.47
N THR A 422 14.97 13.24 -32.52
CA THR A 422 16.21 13.18 -31.72
C THR A 422 16.26 11.95 -30.81
N GLY A 423 15.14 11.47 -30.28
CA GLY A 423 15.07 10.21 -29.55
C GLY A 423 15.42 8.98 -30.39
N LEU A 424 14.99 8.96 -31.66
CA LEU A 424 15.30 7.89 -32.61
C LEU A 424 16.78 7.91 -33.00
N LEU A 425 17.31 9.09 -33.34
CA LEU A 425 18.65 9.27 -33.90
C LEU A 425 19.77 9.33 -32.84
N LEU A 426 19.55 10.01 -31.70
CA LEU A 426 20.55 10.19 -30.63
C LEU A 426 20.30 9.33 -29.39
N GLY A 427 19.18 8.59 -29.32
CA GLY A 427 18.79 7.88 -28.10
C GLY A 427 18.62 8.81 -26.90
N TYR A 428 18.15 10.05 -27.14
CA TYR A 428 18.03 11.13 -26.15
C TYR A 428 19.37 11.62 -25.55
N GLY A 429 20.48 11.46 -26.28
CA GLY A 429 21.81 11.91 -25.85
C GLY A 429 22.58 10.89 -25.01
N TYR A 430 22.04 9.67 -24.86
CA TYR A 430 22.66 8.60 -24.07
C TYR A 430 23.27 7.47 -24.92
N GLN A 431 23.07 7.47 -26.25
CA GLN A 431 23.57 6.42 -27.15
C GLN A 431 24.12 7.00 -28.46
N PRO A 432 25.27 7.72 -28.40
CA PRO A 432 25.84 8.40 -29.57
C PRO A 432 26.13 7.45 -30.74
N TRP A 433 26.44 6.19 -30.48
CA TRP A 433 26.73 5.18 -31.51
C TRP A 433 25.62 4.98 -32.56
N ARG A 434 24.35 5.27 -32.24
CA ARG A 434 23.24 5.15 -33.20
C ARG A 434 23.38 6.11 -34.39
N THR A 435 24.01 7.26 -34.17
CA THR A 435 24.30 8.21 -35.25
C THR A 435 25.32 7.66 -36.25
N LEU A 436 26.22 6.76 -35.82
CA LEU A 436 27.14 6.05 -36.72
C LEU A 436 26.41 5.08 -37.64
N ILE A 437 25.33 4.42 -37.18
CA ILE A 437 24.48 3.61 -38.05
C ILE A 437 23.81 4.48 -39.12
N GLY A 438 23.35 5.68 -38.73
CA GLY A 438 22.78 6.65 -39.66
C GLY A 438 23.79 7.06 -40.75
N LEU A 439 25.03 7.36 -40.36
CA LEU A 439 26.13 7.64 -41.31
C LEU A 439 26.42 6.45 -42.23
N LEU A 440 26.46 5.23 -41.68
CA LEU A 440 26.65 4.02 -42.47
C LEU A 440 25.52 3.80 -43.48
N ALA A 441 24.27 4.05 -43.08
CA ALA A 441 23.11 3.94 -43.97
C ALA A 441 23.17 4.98 -45.12
N VAL A 442 23.53 6.23 -44.81
CA VAL A 442 23.77 7.26 -45.84
C VAL A 442 24.89 6.83 -46.79
N ALA A 443 25.96 6.22 -46.27
CA ALA A 443 27.08 5.72 -47.08
C ALA A 443 26.66 4.62 -48.04
N ILE A 444 25.85 3.67 -47.56
CA ILE A 444 25.32 2.56 -48.36
C ILE A 444 24.39 3.10 -49.44
N ILE A 445 23.44 3.97 -49.08
CA ILE A 445 22.50 4.56 -50.04
C ILE A 445 23.25 5.37 -51.11
N SER A 446 24.22 6.20 -50.70
CA SER A 446 25.04 6.97 -51.64
C SER A 446 25.84 6.05 -52.57
N SER A 447 26.40 4.95 -52.05
CA SER A 447 27.17 3.99 -52.84
C SER A 447 26.29 3.27 -53.86
N VAL A 448 25.11 2.80 -53.45
CA VAL A 448 24.14 2.14 -54.34
C VAL A 448 23.65 3.11 -55.42
N LEU A 449 23.36 4.35 -55.07
CA LEU A 449 22.92 5.38 -56.01
C LEU A 449 24.01 5.70 -57.05
N CYS A 450 25.26 5.86 -56.62
CA CYS A 450 26.38 6.11 -57.53
C CYS A 450 26.72 4.89 -58.40
N LEU A 451 26.58 3.66 -57.87
CA LEU A 451 26.86 2.45 -58.65
C LEU A 451 25.80 2.21 -59.73
N THR A 452 24.52 2.48 -59.43
CA THR A 452 23.40 2.23 -60.34
C THR A 452 23.11 3.39 -61.30
N SER A 453 23.59 4.60 -61.02
CA SER A 453 23.34 5.76 -61.87
C SER A 453 24.13 5.71 -63.18
N PRO A 454 23.47 5.80 -64.35
CA PRO A 454 24.14 5.94 -65.64
C PRO A 454 24.64 7.38 -65.88
N ALA A 455 24.28 8.34 -65.01
CA ALA A 455 24.60 9.76 -65.19
C ALA A 455 26.01 10.14 -64.71
N LEU A 456 26.75 9.22 -64.08
CA LEU A 456 28.14 9.44 -63.64
C LEU A 456 29.11 9.12 -64.77
N VAL A 457 29.70 10.18 -65.30
CA VAL A 457 30.50 10.14 -66.52
C VAL A 457 31.79 10.91 -66.30
N HIS A 458 32.84 10.47 -66.99
CA HIS A 458 34.12 11.16 -66.96
C HIS A 458 33.98 12.61 -67.46
N THR A 459 34.48 13.55 -66.65
CA THR A 459 34.46 14.98 -66.95
C THR A 459 35.44 15.31 -68.07
N LYS A 460 35.42 16.57 -68.55
CA LYS A 460 36.38 17.06 -69.57
C LYS A 460 37.84 17.00 -69.13
N ASN A 461 38.10 16.83 -67.82
CA ASN A 461 39.45 16.75 -67.25
C ASN A 461 39.97 15.31 -67.16
N SER A 462 39.16 14.32 -67.54
CA SER A 462 39.55 12.91 -67.59
C SER A 462 40.10 12.53 -68.98
N PRO A 463 41.01 11.54 -69.09
CA PRO A 463 41.55 11.08 -70.36
C PRO A 463 40.50 10.65 -71.40
N ASN A 464 39.30 10.24 -70.97
CA ASN A 464 38.21 9.78 -71.85
C ASN A 464 36.87 10.45 -71.47
N PRO A 465 36.65 11.72 -71.84
CA PRO A 465 35.42 12.45 -71.51
C PRO A 465 34.18 11.76 -72.10
N GLY A 466 33.06 11.74 -71.37
CA GLY A 466 31.81 11.17 -71.88
C GLY A 466 31.65 9.66 -71.68
N THR A 467 32.69 8.96 -71.19
CA THR A 467 32.60 7.52 -70.88
C THR A 467 32.12 7.25 -69.46
N PRO A 468 31.38 6.14 -69.20
CA PRO A 468 30.91 5.80 -67.85
C PRO A 468 32.09 5.62 -66.88
N CYS A 469 31.97 6.18 -65.67
CA CYS A 469 33.01 6.01 -64.66
C CYS A 469 33.15 4.56 -64.18
N ARG A 470 34.35 4.17 -63.77
CA ARG A 470 34.63 2.85 -63.18
C ARG A 470 33.93 2.69 -61.82
N ALA A 471 33.71 1.44 -61.41
CA ALA A 471 33.07 1.14 -60.12
C ALA A 471 33.84 1.76 -58.93
N SER A 472 35.18 1.74 -58.96
CA SER A 472 36.03 2.36 -57.93
C SER A 472 35.86 3.88 -57.86
N GLU A 473 35.71 4.55 -59.00
CA GLU A 473 35.51 6.00 -59.08
C GLU A 473 34.10 6.38 -58.60
N ARG A 474 33.08 5.58 -58.95
CA ARG A 474 31.70 5.75 -58.44
C ARG A 474 31.63 5.63 -56.92
N ILE A 475 32.37 4.68 -56.33
CA ILE A 475 32.48 4.55 -54.87
C ILE A 475 33.22 5.75 -54.28
N GLY A 476 34.27 6.25 -54.95
CA GLY A 476 34.96 7.47 -54.57
C GLY A 476 34.04 8.71 -54.51
N VAL A 477 33.19 8.89 -55.53
CA VAL A 477 32.16 9.94 -55.54
C VAL A 477 31.16 9.76 -54.39
N ALA A 478 30.76 8.53 -54.09
CA ALA A 478 29.89 8.23 -52.96
C ALA A 478 30.54 8.54 -51.60
N ILE A 479 31.83 8.28 -51.45
CA ILE A 479 32.61 8.67 -50.26
C ILE A 479 32.66 10.18 -50.12
N ASP A 480 32.90 10.92 -51.21
CA ASP A 480 32.90 12.40 -51.21
C ASP A 480 31.52 13.00 -50.89
N LEU A 481 30.43 12.29 -51.19
CA LEU A 481 29.06 12.68 -50.80
C LEU A 481 28.76 12.38 -49.33
N THR A 482 29.35 11.30 -48.80
CA THR A 482 29.01 10.78 -47.47
C THR A 482 29.94 11.31 -46.39
N ILE A 483 31.24 11.50 -46.61
CA ILE A 483 32.17 11.88 -45.55
C ILE A 483 32.48 13.38 -45.66
N PRO A 484 31.95 14.23 -44.77
CA PRO A 484 32.08 15.68 -44.94
C PRO A 484 33.50 16.20 -44.76
N LEU A 485 34.36 15.46 -44.06
CA LEU A 485 35.72 15.84 -43.71
C LEU A 485 36.79 15.31 -44.67
N ILE A 486 36.46 14.32 -45.53
CA ILE A 486 37.42 13.67 -46.43
C ILE A 486 36.96 13.91 -47.86
N LYS A 487 37.81 14.57 -48.66
CA LYS A 487 37.60 14.75 -50.10
C LYS A 487 38.66 13.97 -50.86
N THR A 488 38.24 12.97 -51.61
CA THR A 488 39.09 12.11 -52.45
C THR A 488 39.47 12.78 -53.79
N ASN A 489 38.90 13.96 -54.08
CA ASN A 489 39.11 14.75 -55.30
C ASN A 489 38.70 14.02 -56.60
N ILE A 490 38.01 12.89 -56.48
CA ILE A 490 37.56 12.04 -57.59
C ILE A 490 36.50 12.75 -58.44
N ARG A 491 35.71 13.67 -57.85
CA ARG A 491 34.74 14.49 -58.59
C ARG A 491 35.34 15.36 -59.69
N SER A 492 36.64 15.68 -59.62
CA SER A 492 37.31 16.41 -60.69
C SER A 492 37.40 15.61 -62.00
N GLN A 493 37.36 14.27 -61.92
CA GLN A 493 37.51 13.34 -63.03
C GLN A 493 36.22 12.60 -63.38
N CYS A 494 35.33 12.39 -62.42
CA CYS A 494 34.04 11.71 -62.58
C CYS A 494 32.92 12.51 -61.90
N ASP A 495 31.96 13.05 -62.67
CA ASP A 495 30.88 13.87 -62.11
C ASP A 495 29.55 13.69 -62.87
N LEU A 496 28.48 14.25 -62.33
CA LEU A 496 27.15 14.28 -62.95
C LEU A 496 27.15 15.27 -64.12
N VAL A 497 26.95 14.79 -65.35
CA VAL A 497 26.91 15.65 -66.57
C VAL A 497 25.47 15.93 -66.99
N GLY A 498 25.17 17.21 -67.22
CA GLY A 498 23.84 17.83 -67.37
C GLY A 498 22.87 17.14 -68.35
N THR A 499 21.95 16.34 -67.81
CA THR A 499 20.72 15.86 -68.46
C THR A 499 19.56 16.00 -67.46
N VAL A 500 18.29 15.94 -67.86
CA VAL A 500 17.16 16.02 -66.89
C VAL A 500 17.21 14.96 -65.77
N ALA A 501 17.93 13.85 -66.00
CA ALA A 501 18.23 12.85 -64.98
C ALA A 501 19.34 13.27 -63.99
N SER A 502 20.19 14.25 -64.32
CA SER A 502 21.24 14.77 -63.42
C SER A 502 20.71 15.73 -62.36
N ASP A 503 19.62 16.46 -62.64
CA ASP A 503 19.10 17.49 -61.72
C ASP A 503 18.50 16.87 -60.44
N TRP A 504 17.73 15.79 -60.58
CA TRP A 504 17.19 15.09 -59.40
C TRP A 504 18.30 14.40 -58.60
N LEU A 505 19.32 13.84 -59.28
CA LEU A 505 20.47 13.21 -58.63
C LEU A 505 21.33 14.23 -57.87
N ALA A 506 21.48 15.44 -58.40
CA ALA A 506 22.17 16.53 -57.71
C ALA A 506 21.41 16.95 -56.44
N ILE A 507 20.08 17.07 -56.52
CA ILE A 507 19.22 17.36 -55.34
C ILE A 507 19.35 16.25 -54.29
N VAL A 508 19.28 14.98 -54.70
CA VAL A 508 19.45 13.84 -53.78
C VAL A 508 20.87 13.82 -53.18
N GLY A 509 21.89 14.15 -53.97
CA GLY A 509 23.27 14.30 -53.49
C GLY A 509 23.41 15.37 -52.41
N TRP A 510 22.81 16.55 -52.61
CA TRP A 510 22.78 17.61 -51.59
C TRP A 510 22.02 17.19 -50.33
N LEU A 511 20.91 16.47 -50.47
CA LEU A 511 20.15 15.93 -49.33
C LEU A 511 20.98 14.91 -48.53
N LEU A 512 21.65 13.97 -49.20
CA LEU A 512 22.51 12.98 -48.55
C LEU A 512 23.70 13.65 -47.84
N GLN A 513 24.30 14.66 -48.47
CA GLN A 513 25.39 15.42 -47.87
C GLN A 513 24.93 16.21 -46.64
N ALA A 514 23.76 16.85 -46.70
CA ALA A 514 23.16 17.54 -45.57
C ALA A 514 22.84 16.57 -44.42
N LEU A 515 22.28 15.40 -44.73
CA LEU A 515 22.02 14.34 -43.73
C LEU A 515 23.31 13.85 -43.08
N SER A 516 24.38 13.67 -43.86
CA SER A 516 25.67 13.25 -43.31
C SER A 516 26.27 14.29 -42.36
N TRP A 517 26.31 15.57 -42.76
CA TRP A 517 26.71 16.66 -41.87
C TRP A 517 25.87 16.70 -40.59
N GLY A 518 24.56 16.47 -40.72
CA GLY A 518 23.64 16.33 -39.59
C GLY A 518 24.07 15.21 -38.64
N PHE A 519 24.25 13.98 -39.13
CA PHE A 519 24.64 12.84 -38.29
C PHE A 519 26.03 12.99 -37.68
N ALA A 520 27.01 13.51 -38.42
CA ALA A 520 28.37 13.74 -37.92
C ALA A 520 28.37 14.78 -36.78
N THR A 521 27.63 15.89 -36.95
CA THR A 521 27.49 16.91 -35.91
C THR A 521 26.81 16.33 -34.66
N LEU A 522 25.75 15.55 -34.86
CA LEU A 522 25.04 14.88 -33.77
C LEU A 522 25.91 13.86 -33.04
N PHE A 523 26.78 13.13 -33.74
CA PHE A 523 27.76 12.22 -33.13
C PHE A 523 28.73 12.99 -32.24
N VAL A 524 29.34 14.08 -32.74
CA VAL A 524 30.30 14.90 -31.99
C VAL A 524 29.65 15.51 -30.75
N VAL A 525 28.45 16.06 -30.87
CA VAL A 525 27.68 16.60 -29.73
C VAL A 525 27.33 15.50 -28.72
N GLY A 526 26.91 14.32 -29.19
CA GLY A 526 26.61 13.19 -28.32
C GLY A 526 27.83 12.65 -27.59
N PHE A 527 28.97 12.55 -28.29
CA PHE A 527 30.24 12.07 -27.75
C PHE A 527 30.82 13.04 -26.72
N THR A 528 30.88 14.33 -27.04
CA THR A 528 31.36 15.38 -26.10
C THR A 528 30.49 15.47 -24.84
N SER A 529 29.17 15.33 -24.98
CA SER A 529 28.24 15.27 -23.84
C SER A 529 28.46 14.02 -22.97
N ALA A 530 28.77 12.87 -23.58
CA ALA A 530 29.07 11.63 -22.87
C ALA A 530 30.38 11.74 -22.08
N VAL A 531 31.45 12.26 -22.70
CA VAL A 531 32.77 12.46 -22.08
C VAL A 531 32.73 13.46 -20.92
N ARG A 532 31.86 14.47 -20.99
CA ARG A 532 31.70 15.46 -19.89
C ARG A 532 30.92 14.90 -18.69
N LYS A 533 30.24 13.77 -18.85
CA LYS A 533 29.37 13.14 -17.83
C LYS A 533 29.96 11.85 -17.25
N SER A 534 30.95 11.25 -17.90
CA SER A 534 31.88 10.27 -17.34
C SER A 534 32.94 10.98 -16.51
#